data_AF-A0A1G8P466-F1
#
_entry.id   AF-A0A1G8P466-F1
#
_cell.length_a   1.000
_cell.length_b   1.000
_cell.length_c   1.000
_cell.angle_alpha   90.00
_cell.angle_beta   90.00
_cell.angle_gamma   90.00
#
_symmetry.space_group_name_H-M   'P 1'
#
loop_
_entity.id
_entity.type
_entity.pdbx_description
1 polymer ?
#
loop_
_entity_poly.entity_id
_entity_poly.type
_entity_poly.pdbx_seq_one_letter_code
_entity_poly.pdbx_strand_id
1 'polypeptide(L)'
;MTKINDPANLNGKLFGYEIKYNNPENPSNAPARFNGNIAEVDWMTGTVPNGTKRRYSYQYDGLNRLLQRVYSQPGSSVSANDYFSEILSYDINGNISTLKRFSAPSTGTTAEKIDDLIYNYTGNRLDKITLPVGVVNNPSGYNALQNTISYDLNGNMTIHPDKGITAITYNYLNLPSVVTNSSGRSSYKVDYLYRADGTKIKKSLNNLSSV
;
A
#
# COMPACT_ATOMS: atom_id res chain seq x y z
N MET A 1 8.52 12.53 18.85
CA MET A 1 8.11 13.77 18.16
C MET A 1 6.84 13.46 17.38
N THR A 2 5.74 14.17 17.62
CA THR A 2 4.43 13.91 16.98
C THR A 2 3.93 15.06 16.11
N LYS A 3 4.66 16.19 16.04
CA LYS A 3 4.24 17.40 15.32
C LYS A 3 5.41 18.13 14.69
N ILE A 4 5.19 18.71 13.50
CA ILE A 4 6.10 19.61 12.78
C ILE A 4 5.26 20.77 12.23
N ASN A 5 5.53 22.01 12.64
CA ASN A 5 4.69 23.19 12.38
C ASN A 5 3.20 22.94 12.71
N ASP A 6 2.31 23.85 12.37
CA ASP A 6 0.86 23.67 12.59
C ASP A 6 0.13 23.39 11.27
N PRO A 7 -0.42 22.17 11.05
CA PRO A 7 -1.20 21.87 9.86
C PRO A 7 -2.54 22.61 9.80
N ALA A 8 -3.01 23.26 10.87
CA ALA A 8 -4.17 24.14 10.83
C ALA A 8 -3.81 25.59 10.43
N ASN A 9 -2.55 26.00 10.60
CA ASN A 9 -2.07 27.33 10.24
C ASN A 9 -0.57 27.31 9.93
N LEU A 10 -0.23 27.26 8.65
CA LEU A 10 1.16 27.18 8.23
C LEU A 10 1.97 28.45 8.49
N ASN A 11 1.34 29.63 8.63
CA ASN A 11 2.03 30.91 8.91
C ASN A 11 3.32 31.12 8.07
N GLY A 12 3.21 30.96 6.74
CA GLY A 12 4.34 31.09 5.80
C GLY A 12 5.27 29.88 5.69
N LYS A 13 5.04 28.80 6.44
CA LYS A 13 5.76 27.53 6.30
C LYS A 13 5.24 26.72 5.10
N LEU A 14 6.12 25.92 4.51
CA LEU A 14 5.78 25.09 3.34
C LEU A 14 5.05 23.79 3.72
N PHE A 15 5.13 23.36 4.97
CA PHE A 15 4.57 22.08 5.41
C PHE A 15 4.24 22.09 6.91
N GLY A 16 3.14 21.44 7.28
CA GLY A 16 2.73 21.19 8.66
C GLY A 16 2.18 19.78 8.79
N TYR A 17 2.42 19.13 9.92
CA TYR A 17 2.10 17.73 10.16
C TYR A 17 1.88 17.45 11.64
N GLU A 18 0.86 16.66 11.99
CA GLU A 18 0.55 16.25 13.35
C GLU A 18 -0.01 14.82 13.39
N ILE A 19 0.56 13.98 14.25
CA ILE A 19 0.08 12.63 14.56
C ILE A 19 -0.69 12.71 15.88
N LYS A 20 -1.90 12.17 15.89
CA LYS A 20 -2.80 12.13 17.06
C LYS A 20 -3.08 10.69 17.44
N TYR A 21 -3.00 10.42 18.73
CA TYR A 21 -3.23 9.09 19.31
C TYR A 21 -4.51 9.10 20.15
N ASN A 22 -4.50 9.87 21.23
CA ASN A 22 -5.56 9.92 22.23
C ASN A 22 -6.51 11.13 22.09
N ASN A 23 -6.22 12.06 21.19
CA ASN A 23 -6.95 13.30 20.96
C ASN A 23 -7.32 13.54 19.47
N PRO A 24 -7.96 12.57 18.79
CA PRO A 24 -8.41 12.75 17.41
C PRO A 24 -9.47 13.87 17.33
N GLU A 25 -9.45 14.62 16.23
CA GLU A 25 -10.45 15.65 15.92
C GLU A 25 -11.77 15.03 15.38
N ASN A 26 -11.76 13.80 14.85
CA ASN A 26 -12.95 13.05 14.45
C ASN A 26 -13.04 11.69 15.18
N PRO A 27 -13.37 11.68 16.49
CA PRO A 27 -13.39 10.46 17.30
C PRO A 27 -14.44 9.43 16.84
N SER A 28 -15.47 9.85 16.11
CA SER A 28 -16.50 8.95 15.56
C SER A 28 -15.95 8.06 14.44
N ASN A 29 -14.99 8.55 13.66
CA ASN A 29 -14.32 7.78 12.60
C ASN A 29 -13.01 7.16 13.08
N ALA A 30 -12.25 7.87 13.91
CA ALA A 30 -11.01 7.40 14.51
C ALA A 30 -11.06 7.53 16.03
N PRO A 31 -11.50 6.49 16.76
CA PRO A 31 -11.49 6.51 18.21
C PRO A 31 -10.08 6.72 18.79
N ALA A 32 -10.01 7.38 19.95
CA ALA A 32 -8.77 7.56 20.69
C ALA A 32 -8.06 6.22 20.95
N ARG A 33 -6.74 6.22 20.79
CA ARG A 33 -5.87 5.05 20.93
C ARG A 33 -4.85 5.28 22.05
N PHE A 34 -4.82 4.33 22.99
CA PHE A 34 -3.92 4.34 24.15
C PHE A 34 -2.89 3.22 24.11
N ASN A 35 -2.89 2.42 23.04
CA ASN A 35 -2.03 1.25 22.83
C ASN A 35 -0.88 1.52 21.83
N GLY A 36 -0.65 2.79 21.48
CA GLY A 36 0.37 3.19 20.51
C GLY A 36 -0.08 3.18 19.04
N ASN A 37 -1.32 2.76 18.74
CA ASN A 37 -1.87 2.93 17.39
C ASN A 37 -2.16 4.41 17.11
N ILE A 38 -1.94 4.84 15.88
CA ILE A 38 -2.25 6.20 15.44
C ILE A 38 -3.76 6.29 15.23
N ALA A 39 -4.42 7.30 15.80
CA ALA A 39 -5.84 7.56 15.53
C ALA A 39 -6.00 8.43 14.29
N GLU A 40 -5.23 9.52 14.19
CA GLU A 40 -5.29 10.43 13.06
C GLU A 40 -3.92 10.98 12.68
N VAL A 41 -3.79 11.38 11.42
CA VAL A 41 -2.68 12.18 10.91
C VAL A 41 -3.25 13.35 10.15
N ASP A 42 -2.87 14.56 10.54
CA ASP A 42 -3.19 15.81 9.86
C ASP A 42 -1.95 16.38 9.16
N TRP A 43 -2.12 16.89 7.95
CA TRP A 43 -1.06 17.61 7.25
C TRP A 43 -1.59 18.68 6.30
N MET A 44 -0.74 19.65 6.00
CA MET A 44 -1.03 20.72 5.06
C MET A 44 0.25 21.11 4.33
N THR A 45 0.11 21.48 3.06
CA THR A 45 1.22 21.98 2.22
C THR A 45 0.97 23.44 1.87
N GLY A 46 1.99 24.29 2.03
CA GLY A 46 1.96 25.72 1.69
C GLY A 46 2.14 25.99 0.20
N THR A 47 2.11 24.95 -0.64
CA THR A 47 2.27 25.02 -2.09
C THR A 47 1.04 25.58 -2.82
N VAL A 48 -0.11 25.63 -2.15
CA VAL A 48 -1.36 26.16 -2.69
C VAL A 48 -1.84 27.27 -1.75
N PRO A 49 -2.00 28.52 -2.23
CA PRO A 49 -2.64 29.57 -1.45
C PRO A 49 -4.01 29.11 -0.97
N ASN A 50 -4.30 29.25 0.32
CA ASN A 50 -5.53 28.75 0.94
C ASN A 50 -5.77 27.24 0.73
N GLY A 51 -4.70 26.45 0.66
CA GLY A 51 -4.80 24.99 0.60
C GLY A 51 -5.62 24.43 1.77
N THR A 52 -6.12 23.21 1.63
CA THR A 52 -6.92 22.57 2.69
C THR A 52 -6.05 21.64 3.54
N LYS A 53 -6.29 21.63 4.85
CA LYS A 53 -5.80 20.57 5.74
C LYS A 53 -6.29 19.22 5.22
N ARG A 54 -5.42 18.22 5.25
CA ARG A 54 -5.68 16.84 4.85
C ARG A 54 -5.57 15.97 6.08
N ARG A 55 -6.41 14.95 6.16
CA ARG A 55 -6.48 14.03 7.30
C ARG A 55 -6.56 12.60 6.84
N TYR A 56 -5.83 11.73 7.52
CA TYR A 56 -6.13 10.31 7.57
C TYR A 56 -6.68 9.96 8.95
N SER A 57 -7.80 9.23 8.98
CA SER A 57 -8.43 8.67 10.18
C SER A 57 -8.28 7.15 10.13
N TYR A 58 -7.78 6.54 11.19
CA TYR A 58 -7.43 5.12 11.21
C TYR A 58 -8.37 4.30 12.10
N GLN A 59 -8.86 3.19 11.55
CA GLN A 59 -9.65 2.20 12.26
C GLN A 59 -8.92 0.87 12.29
N TYR A 60 -9.06 0.16 13.40
CA TYR A 60 -8.40 -1.10 13.65
C TYR A 60 -9.40 -2.12 14.17
N ASP A 61 -9.14 -3.40 13.92
CA ASP A 61 -9.86 -4.48 14.58
C ASP A 61 -9.38 -4.68 16.02
N GLY A 62 -10.00 -5.64 16.72
CA GLY A 62 -9.65 -5.97 18.11
C GLY A 62 -8.23 -6.52 18.30
N LEU A 63 -7.54 -6.92 17.22
CA LEU A 63 -6.16 -7.40 17.23
C LEU A 63 -5.16 -6.30 16.80
N ASN A 64 -5.62 -5.05 16.72
CA ASN A 64 -4.82 -3.88 16.33
C ASN A 64 -4.34 -3.90 14.87
N ARG A 65 -5.00 -4.64 13.97
CA ARG A 65 -4.73 -4.61 12.53
C ARG A 65 -5.57 -3.54 11.86
N LEU A 66 -5.00 -2.87 10.85
CA LEU A 66 -5.64 -1.77 10.13
C LEU A 66 -6.86 -2.26 9.34
N LEU A 67 -8.06 -1.79 9.67
CA LEU A 67 -9.27 -2.05 8.89
C LEU A 67 -9.53 -0.96 7.86
N GLN A 68 -9.34 0.30 8.23
CA GLN A 68 -9.61 1.42 7.34
C GLN A 68 -8.63 2.55 7.60
N ARG A 69 -8.21 3.19 6.53
CA ARG A 69 -7.58 4.51 6.53
C ARG A 69 -8.48 5.42 5.70
N VAL A 70 -9.23 6.30 6.36
CA VAL A 70 -10.16 7.21 5.70
C VAL A 70 -9.49 8.55 5.47
N TYR A 71 -9.41 8.99 4.22
CA TYR A 71 -8.93 10.32 3.88
C TYR A 71 -10.07 11.35 3.92
N SER A 72 -9.72 12.55 4.35
CA SER A 72 -10.60 13.72 4.27
C SER A 72 -9.80 15.00 4.10
N GLN A 73 -10.49 16.07 3.70
CA GLN A 73 -9.98 17.43 3.62
C GLN A 73 -10.81 18.35 4.51
N PRO A 74 -10.62 18.34 5.84
CA PRO A 74 -11.37 19.18 6.76
C PRO A 74 -11.32 20.67 6.35
N GLY A 75 -12.47 21.30 6.18
CA GLY A 75 -12.60 22.70 5.76
C GLY A 75 -12.71 22.93 4.25
N SER A 76 -12.72 21.89 3.41
CA SER A 76 -13.12 22.01 1.99
C SER A 76 -14.65 21.94 1.83
N SER A 77 -15.14 22.25 0.61
CA SER A 77 -16.55 22.08 0.24
C SER A 77 -17.01 20.61 0.23
N VAL A 78 -16.10 19.67 -0.02
CA VAL A 78 -16.32 18.22 0.04
C VAL A 78 -15.28 17.62 0.98
N SER A 79 -15.59 17.65 2.28
CA SER A 79 -14.63 17.34 3.34
C SER A 79 -14.37 15.84 3.50
N ALA A 80 -15.41 15.01 3.56
CA ALA A 80 -15.30 13.55 3.59
C ALA A 80 -15.38 12.98 2.17
N ASN A 81 -14.29 13.08 1.42
CA ASN A 81 -14.25 12.75 -0.01
C ASN A 81 -13.65 11.38 -0.35
N ASP A 82 -13.10 10.66 0.64
CA ASP A 82 -12.53 9.32 0.48
C ASP A 82 -11.39 9.17 -0.54
N TYR A 83 -10.83 10.26 -1.04
CA TYR A 83 -9.70 10.20 -1.98
C TYR A 83 -8.51 9.55 -1.30
N PHE A 84 -7.85 8.55 -1.88
CA PHE A 84 -6.71 7.90 -1.20
C PHE A 84 -7.10 7.13 0.09
N SER A 85 -8.40 6.87 0.32
CA SER A 85 -8.85 5.95 1.36
C SER A 85 -8.45 4.51 1.05
N GLU A 86 -8.26 3.71 2.10
CA GLU A 86 -8.00 2.27 2.01
C GLU A 86 -8.91 1.50 2.97
N ILE A 87 -9.39 0.34 2.53
CA ILE A 87 -10.23 -0.55 3.33
C ILE A 87 -9.68 -1.97 3.19
N LEU A 88 -9.41 -2.61 4.32
CA LEU A 88 -8.85 -3.94 4.41
C LEU A 88 -9.76 -4.87 5.21
N SER A 89 -9.70 -6.15 4.88
CA SER A 89 -10.23 -7.22 5.72
C SER A 89 -9.19 -8.30 5.92
N TYR A 90 -9.38 -9.14 6.92
CA TYR A 90 -8.48 -10.22 7.25
C TYR A 90 -9.25 -11.54 7.43
N ASP A 91 -8.62 -12.64 7.05
CA ASP A 91 -9.10 -13.97 7.43
C ASP A 91 -8.78 -14.27 8.91
N ILE A 92 -9.22 -15.45 9.38
CA ILE A 92 -9.01 -15.90 10.76
C ILE A 92 -7.53 -16.12 11.13
N ASN A 93 -6.69 -16.41 10.13
CA ASN A 93 -5.24 -16.58 10.31
C ASN A 93 -4.49 -15.23 10.26
N GLY A 94 -5.19 -14.16 9.91
CA GLY A 94 -4.68 -12.81 9.79
C GLY A 94 -4.00 -12.46 8.49
N ASN A 95 -4.22 -13.25 7.45
CA ASN A 95 -3.88 -12.83 6.10
C ASN A 95 -4.88 -11.77 5.63
N ILE A 96 -4.43 -10.79 4.84
CA ILE A 96 -5.33 -9.81 4.22
C ILE A 96 -6.26 -10.58 3.27
N SER A 97 -7.57 -10.49 3.46
CA SER A 97 -8.55 -11.16 2.59
C SER A 97 -8.97 -10.26 1.42
N THR A 98 -9.19 -8.97 1.69
CA THR A 98 -9.54 -7.99 0.65
C THR A 98 -8.82 -6.66 0.87
N LEU A 99 -8.57 -5.94 -0.23
CA LEU A 99 -8.06 -4.57 -0.22
C LEU A 99 -8.81 -3.72 -1.24
N LYS A 100 -9.43 -2.65 -0.76
CA LYS A 100 -9.95 -1.58 -1.61
C LYS A 100 -9.08 -0.34 -1.46
N ARG A 101 -8.71 0.29 -2.56
CA ARG A 101 -8.00 1.57 -2.56
C ARG A 101 -8.71 2.54 -3.48
N PHE A 102 -8.71 3.79 -3.06
CA PHE A 102 -9.33 4.88 -3.79
C PHE A 102 -8.27 5.90 -4.20
N SER A 103 -8.54 6.69 -5.21
CA SER A 103 -7.77 7.88 -5.58
C SER A 103 -8.69 9.10 -5.64
N ALA A 104 -8.08 10.28 -5.68
CA ALA A 104 -8.80 11.44 -6.20
C ALA A 104 -9.27 11.14 -7.64
N PRO A 105 -10.47 11.59 -8.02
CA PRO A 105 -10.96 11.39 -9.37
C PRO A 105 -10.17 12.21 -10.39
N SER A 106 -10.10 11.68 -11.60
CA SER A 106 -9.68 12.43 -12.79
C SER A 106 -10.68 13.54 -13.15
N THR A 107 -11.97 13.32 -12.90
CA THR A 107 -13.06 14.30 -13.14
C THR A 107 -14.18 14.19 -12.10
N GLY A 108 -14.79 15.32 -11.73
CA GLY A 108 -15.86 15.35 -10.73
C GLY A 108 -15.36 15.30 -9.29
N THR A 109 -16.22 14.86 -8.35
CA THR A 109 -15.94 14.90 -6.91
C THR A 109 -16.01 13.54 -6.21
N THR A 110 -16.42 12.48 -6.90
CA THR A 110 -16.53 11.12 -6.34
C THR A 110 -15.19 10.42 -6.40
N ALA A 111 -14.72 9.81 -5.30
CA ALA A 111 -13.48 9.05 -5.29
C ALA A 111 -13.48 7.93 -6.34
N GLU A 112 -12.36 7.75 -7.04
CA GLU A 112 -12.19 6.65 -8.00
C GLU A 112 -11.68 5.42 -7.25
N LYS A 113 -12.41 4.29 -7.34
CA LYS A 113 -11.93 3.01 -6.82
C LYS A 113 -10.91 2.42 -7.80
N ILE A 114 -9.64 2.45 -7.41
CA ILE A 114 -8.52 1.95 -8.23
C ILE A 114 -8.18 0.50 -7.94
N ASP A 115 -8.59 -0.02 -6.78
CA ASP A 115 -8.40 -1.42 -6.41
C ASP A 115 -9.65 -1.96 -5.72
N ASP A 116 -10.00 -3.21 -6.04
CA ASP A 116 -10.99 -4.03 -5.34
C ASP A 116 -10.50 -5.47 -5.36
N LEU A 117 -9.44 -5.74 -4.59
CA LEU A 117 -8.66 -6.97 -4.65
C LEU A 117 -9.18 -8.00 -3.66
N ILE A 118 -9.20 -9.25 -4.11
CA ILE A 118 -9.43 -10.44 -3.27
C ILE A 118 -8.13 -11.26 -3.28
N TYR A 119 -7.61 -11.56 -2.09
CA TYR A 119 -6.40 -12.36 -1.92
C TYR A 119 -6.81 -13.81 -1.62
N ASN A 120 -6.29 -14.75 -2.39
CA ASN A 120 -6.64 -16.17 -2.31
C ASN A 120 -5.44 -16.96 -1.80
N TYR A 121 -5.62 -17.73 -0.74
CA TYR A 121 -4.54 -18.42 -0.04
C TYR A 121 -4.75 -19.94 0.01
N THR A 122 -3.64 -20.67 0.05
CA THR A 122 -3.55 -22.03 0.58
C THR A 122 -2.79 -21.97 1.89
N GLY A 123 -3.47 -22.21 3.02
CA GLY A 123 -2.91 -21.93 4.34
C GLY A 123 -2.59 -20.44 4.48
N ASN A 124 -1.33 -20.10 4.75
CA ASN A 124 -0.84 -18.70 4.81
C ASN A 124 -0.04 -18.29 3.57
N ARG A 125 -0.10 -19.09 2.49
CA ARG A 125 0.62 -18.82 1.23
C ARG A 125 -0.34 -18.21 0.22
N LEU A 126 -0.02 -17.01 -0.27
CA LEU A 126 -0.83 -16.32 -1.29
C LEU A 126 -0.69 -17.02 -2.64
N ASP A 127 -1.78 -17.55 -3.18
CA ASP A 127 -1.77 -18.24 -4.48
C ASP A 127 -2.06 -17.30 -5.64
N LYS A 128 -3.03 -16.39 -5.51
CA LYS A 128 -3.38 -15.41 -6.56
C LYS A 128 -4.20 -14.25 -6.03
N ILE A 129 -4.22 -13.16 -6.79
CA ILE A 129 -5.06 -11.99 -6.53
C ILE A 129 -6.15 -11.92 -7.60
N THR A 130 -7.41 -11.89 -7.18
CA THR A 130 -8.58 -11.82 -8.04
C THR A 130 -9.39 -10.56 -7.79
N LEU A 131 -10.42 -10.36 -8.62
CA LEU A 131 -11.40 -9.28 -8.47
C LEU A 131 -12.78 -9.88 -8.17
N PRO A 132 -13.70 -9.13 -7.52
CA PRO A 132 -15.10 -9.52 -7.44
C PRO A 132 -15.72 -9.71 -8.82
N VAL A 133 -16.76 -10.55 -8.90
CA VAL A 133 -17.48 -10.82 -10.16
C VAL A 133 -18.02 -9.51 -10.74
N GLY A 134 -17.75 -9.27 -12.03
CA GLY A 134 -18.20 -8.07 -12.75
C GLY A 134 -17.35 -6.82 -12.51
N VAL A 135 -16.33 -6.86 -11.65
CA VAL A 135 -15.40 -5.75 -11.49
C VAL A 135 -14.31 -5.83 -12.55
N VAL A 136 -14.15 -4.75 -13.31
CA VAL A 136 -13.07 -4.60 -14.28
C VAL A 136 -11.85 -4.00 -13.58
N ASN A 137 -10.68 -4.48 -13.97
CA ASN A 137 -9.41 -4.04 -13.46
C ASN A 137 -9.15 -2.57 -13.83
N ASN A 138 -8.75 -1.76 -12.86
CA ASN A 138 -8.37 -0.38 -13.09
C ASN A 138 -6.84 -0.29 -13.25
N PRO A 139 -6.32 0.16 -14.41
CA PRO A 139 -4.88 0.19 -14.67
C PRO A 139 -4.11 1.17 -13.77
N SER A 140 -4.78 2.09 -13.09
CA SER A 140 -4.17 2.97 -12.08
C SER A 140 -3.88 2.26 -10.75
N GLY A 141 -4.47 1.08 -10.51
CA GLY A 141 -4.25 0.24 -9.34
C GLY A 141 -3.37 -0.98 -9.61
N TYR A 142 -3.55 -2.03 -8.82
CA TYR A 142 -2.92 -3.33 -9.04
C TYR A 142 -3.60 -4.04 -10.21
N ASN A 143 -2.81 -4.37 -11.23
CA ASN A 143 -3.28 -5.14 -12.38
C ASN A 143 -3.50 -6.62 -11.99
N ALA A 144 -4.67 -6.94 -11.42
CA ALA A 144 -5.08 -8.30 -11.06
C ALA A 144 -5.39 -9.14 -12.31
N LEU A 145 -4.34 -9.73 -12.88
CA LEU A 145 -4.43 -10.67 -14.00
C LEU A 145 -4.83 -12.09 -13.55
N GLN A 146 -4.98 -12.30 -12.25
CA GLN A 146 -5.48 -13.55 -11.64
C GLN A 146 -4.57 -14.76 -11.86
N ASN A 147 -3.29 -14.53 -12.16
CA ASN A 147 -2.34 -15.60 -12.38
C ASN A 147 -1.89 -16.23 -11.07
N THR A 148 -1.59 -17.53 -11.13
CA THR A 148 -1.05 -18.27 -9.99
C THR A 148 0.40 -17.87 -9.73
N ILE A 149 0.69 -17.56 -8.47
CA ILE A 149 2.02 -17.36 -7.92
C ILE A 149 2.60 -18.74 -7.59
N SER A 150 3.83 -18.97 -8.03
CA SER A 150 4.52 -20.25 -7.80
C SER A 150 5.55 -20.13 -6.69
N TYR A 151 5.84 -21.25 -6.04
CA TYR A 151 6.76 -21.33 -4.91
C TYR A 151 7.62 -22.59 -5.00
N ASP A 152 8.81 -22.56 -4.41
CA ASP A 152 9.62 -23.75 -4.18
C ASP A 152 9.16 -24.53 -2.93
N LEU A 153 9.81 -25.66 -2.65
CA LEU A 153 9.50 -26.52 -1.50
C LEU A 153 9.80 -25.86 -0.14
N ASN A 154 10.67 -24.85 -0.12
CA ASN A 154 10.98 -24.08 1.09
C ASN A 154 9.98 -22.93 1.32
N GLY A 155 9.00 -22.75 0.42
CA GLY A 155 8.00 -21.70 0.49
C GLY A 155 8.46 -20.37 -0.07
N ASN A 156 9.59 -20.31 -0.78
CA ASN A 156 10.03 -19.09 -1.44
C ASN A 156 9.28 -18.88 -2.75
N MET A 157 8.84 -17.65 -3.04
CA MET A 157 8.16 -17.31 -4.29
C MET A 157 9.11 -17.47 -5.48
N THR A 158 8.75 -18.24 -6.49
CA THR A 158 9.58 -18.44 -7.70
C THR A 158 9.06 -17.68 -8.91
N ILE A 159 7.76 -17.38 -8.98
CA ILE A 159 7.12 -16.70 -10.13
C ILE A 159 5.98 -15.81 -9.63
N HIS A 160 5.87 -14.59 -10.15
CA HIS A 160 4.72 -13.69 -9.92
C HIS A 160 4.29 -13.03 -11.25
N PRO A 161 3.42 -13.69 -12.04
CA PRO A 161 3.13 -13.26 -13.41
C PRO A 161 2.41 -11.91 -13.50
N ASP A 162 1.54 -11.58 -12.55
CA ASP A 162 0.88 -10.26 -12.48
C ASP A 162 1.88 -9.09 -12.37
N LYS A 163 3.10 -9.36 -11.90
CA LYS A 163 4.20 -8.39 -11.81
C LYS A 163 5.24 -8.58 -12.92
N GLY A 164 5.02 -9.51 -13.83
CA GLY A 164 5.97 -9.84 -14.88
C GLY A 164 7.18 -10.64 -14.44
N ILE A 165 7.20 -11.08 -13.17
CA ILE A 165 8.31 -11.83 -12.61
C ILE A 165 8.18 -13.28 -13.07
N THR A 166 9.08 -13.69 -13.95
CA THR A 166 9.08 -15.01 -14.59
C THR A 166 9.96 -16.02 -13.85
N ALA A 167 10.92 -15.55 -13.07
CA ALA A 167 11.76 -16.40 -12.23
C ALA A 167 12.34 -15.62 -11.03
N ILE A 168 12.45 -16.30 -9.90
CA ILE A 168 13.26 -15.89 -8.75
C ILE A 168 14.12 -17.10 -8.34
N THR A 169 15.44 -16.91 -8.30
CA THR A 169 16.37 -17.93 -7.81
C THR A 169 16.88 -17.56 -6.43
N TYR A 170 17.20 -18.55 -5.62
CA TYR A 170 17.60 -18.37 -4.23
C TYR A 170 18.99 -18.94 -3.98
N ASN A 171 19.73 -18.33 -3.05
CA ASN A 171 20.99 -18.90 -2.56
C ASN A 171 20.71 -19.92 -1.44
N TYR A 172 21.77 -20.54 -0.90
CA TYR A 172 21.69 -21.53 0.17
C TYR A 172 21.09 -21.02 1.49
N LEU A 173 20.94 -19.70 1.67
CA LEU A 173 20.28 -19.07 2.83
C LEU A 173 18.79 -18.75 2.57
N ASN A 174 18.21 -19.25 1.46
CA ASN A 174 16.88 -18.85 0.97
C ASN A 174 16.73 -17.33 0.74
N LEU A 175 17.83 -16.63 0.41
CA LEU A 175 17.78 -15.22 0.04
C LEU A 175 17.67 -15.07 -1.49
N PRO A 176 16.81 -14.16 -2.01
CA PRO A 176 16.70 -13.94 -3.45
C PRO A 176 18.03 -13.54 -4.06
N SER A 177 18.56 -14.36 -4.96
CA SER A 177 19.83 -14.17 -5.67
C SER A 177 19.64 -13.46 -7.01
N VAL A 178 18.62 -13.86 -7.79
CA VAL A 178 18.26 -13.22 -9.07
C VAL A 178 16.75 -13.13 -9.14
N VAL A 179 16.23 -11.96 -9.52
CA VAL A 179 14.82 -11.75 -9.87
C VAL A 179 14.76 -11.38 -11.34
N THR A 180 14.11 -12.20 -12.15
CA THR A 180 13.97 -12.00 -13.59
C THR A 180 12.57 -11.48 -13.90
N ASN A 181 12.50 -10.35 -14.60
CA ASN A 181 11.28 -9.82 -15.19
C ASN A 181 11.39 -9.96 -16.72
N SER A 182 10.44 -10.68 -17.32
CA SER A 182 10.45 -10.92 -18.78
C SER A 182 9.07 -10.70 -19.40
N SER A 183 8.23 -9.86 -18.79
CA SER A 183 6.95 -9.49 -19.39
C SER A 183 7.06 -8.18 -20.17
N GLY A 184 6.63 -8.17 -21.43
CA GLY A 184 6.51 -6.95 -22.24
C GLY A 184 7.77 -6.54 -23.00
N ARG A 185 7.94 -5.23 -23.26
CA ARG A 185 8.95 -4.68 -24.18
C ARG A 185 10.37 -4.55 -23.60
N SER A 186 10.54 -4.77 -22.30
CA SER A 186 11.85 -4.65 -21.64
C SER A 186 12.00 -5.75 -20.62
N SER A 187 12.83 -6.74 -20.95
CA SER A 187 13.22 -7.78 -20.01
C SER A 187 14.42 -7.29 -19.21
N TYR A 188 14.47 -7.62 -17.93
CA TYR A 188 15.60 -7.29 -17.06
C TYR A 188 15.72 -8.32 -15.96
N LYS A 189 16.90 -8.37 -15.35
CA LYS A 189 17.12 -9.11 -14.10
C LYS A 189 17.74 -8.22 -13.05
N VAL A 190 17.43 -8.52 -11.80
CA VAL A 190 18.03 -7.88 -10.63
C VAL A 190 18.83 -8.93 -9.88
N ASP A 191 20.14 -8.78 -9.87
CA ASP A 191 21.07 -9.67 -9.17
C ASP A 191 21.41 -9.08 -7.79
N TYR A 192 21.47 -9.95 -6.79
CA TYR A 192 21.81 -9.61 -5.40
C TYR A 192 23.02 -10.40 -4.93
N LEU A 193 23.93 -9.71 -4.23
CA LEU A 193 25.06 -10.35 -3.55
C LEU A 193 24.93 -10.13 -2.05
N TYR A 194 25.14 -11.21 -1.31
CA TYR A 194 25.09 -11.22 0.15
C TYR A 194 26.40 -11.74 0.71
N ARG A 195 26.74 -11.28 1.91
CA ARG A 195 27.73 -11.94 2.76
C ARG A 195 27.19 -13.27 3.29
N ALA A 196 28.09 -14.09 3.83
CA ALA A 196 27.72 -15.36 4.46
C ALA A 196 26.79 -15.20 5.69
N ASP A 197 26.76 -14.01 6.31
CA ASP A 197 25.83 -13.66 7.39
C ASP A 197 24.43 -13.22 6.90
N GLY A 198 24.19 -13.21 5.59
CA GLY A 198 22.93 -12.78 4.98
C GLY A 198 22.82 -11.28 4.72
N THR A 199 23.83 -10.47 5.06
CA THR A 199 23.83 -9.03 4.79
C THR A 199 23.94 -8.78 3.29
N LYS A 200 22.96 -8.06 2.72
CA LYS A 200 22.99 -7.62 1.31
C LYS A 200 24.07 -6.57 1.10
N ILE A 201 25.00 -6.81 0.20
CA ILE A 201 26.11 -5.89 -0.12
C ILE A 201 26.06 -5.34 -1.54
N LYS A 202 25.27 -5.95 -2.43
CA LYS A 202 25.11 -5.45 -3.80
C LYS A 202 23.70 -5.72 -4.33
N LYS A 203 23.23 -4.78 -5.14
CA LYS A 203 22.07 -4.92 -6.03
C LYS A 203 22.49 -4.40 -7.41
N SER A 204 22.27 -5.19 -8.46
CA SER A 204 22.59 -4.81 -9.84
C SER A 204 21.40 -5.05 -10.76
N LEU A 205 21.01 -4.03 -11.52
CA LEU A 205 19.99 -4.12 -12.55
C LEU A 205 20.68 -4.37 -13.89
N ASN A 206 20.29 -5.44 -14.58
CA ASN A 206 20.81 -5.81 -15.88
C ASN A 206 19.66 -5.91 -16.88
N ASN A 207 19.65 -5.03 -17.88
CA ASN A 207 18.69 -5.12 -18.98
C ASN A 207 19.04 -6.34 -19.84
N LEU A 208 18.03 -7.15 -20.15
CA LEU A 208 18.15 -8.25 -21.09
C LEU A 208 17.79 -7.66 -22.45
N SER A 209 18.78 -7.55 -23.33
CA SER A 209 18.57 -7.07 -24.70
C SER A 209 17.54 -7.96 -25.41
N SER A 210 16.57 -7.35 -26.08
CA SER A 210 15.75 -8.05 -27.07
C SER A 210 16.65 -8.41 -28.25
N VAL A 211 16.73 -9.71 -28.58
CA VAL A 211 17.32 -10.20 -29.84
C VAL A 211 16.45 -9.76 -31.00
#